data_AF-A0A2V5LB78-F1
#
_entry.id   AF-A0A2V5LB78-F1
#
_cell.length_a   1.000
_cell.length_b   1.000
_cell.length_c   1.000
_cell.angle_alpha   90.00
_cell.angle_beta   90.00
_cell.angle_gamma   90.00
#
_symmetry.space_group_name_H-M   'P 1'
#
loop_
_entity.id
_entity.type
_entity.pdbx_description
1 polymer ?
#
loop_
_entity_poly.entity_id
_entity_poly.type
_entity_poly.pdbx_seq_one_letter_code
_entity_poly.pdbx_strand_id
1 'polypeptide(L)'
;MLTARPLRAQSSDSARLEKLESAVELLEKQNAELKAEIGSLKKHETSAPKVIAEGPTKTEINYDGKTYVEKTVPLEKSAADKWKLSTSITEMELYGDLRVRYDYRGGETKDRGPVASPGAGVAGTNDWQERERERYRLRLGLRGTLLDDWFFGVRLETANGARSTNVTFGDDTASSTPGGGGPFEKNSDGVYVGQAYGGYKGFPGFTFTAGRMPNPLVIANRLVWDPDINPEGL
;
A
#
# COMPACT_ATOMS: atom_id res chain seq x y z
N MET A 1 -65.90 -39.18 8.43
CA MET A 1 -65.48 -38.35 7.28
C MET A 1 -63.97 -38.30 7.25
N LEU A 2 -63.34 -39.11 6.38
CA LEU A 2 -61.90 -39.11 6.15
C LEU A 2 -61.51 -37.82 5.42
N THR A 3 -60.67 -36.98 6.03
CA THR A 3 -60.06 -35.82 5.35
C THR A 3 -58.64 -36.18 4.94
N ALA A 4 -58.45 -36.35 3.64
CA ALA A 4 -57.19 -36.65 2.99
C ALA A 4 -56.13 -35.57 3.26
N ARG A 5 -54.94 -36.01 3.68
CA ARG A 5 -53.72 -35.19 3.69
C ARG A 5 -53.26 -34.93 2.24
N PRO A 6 -52.75 -33.73 1.90
CA PRO A 6 -52.37 -33.42 0.53
C PRO A 6 -51.02 -34.07 0.20
N LEU A 7 -51.05 -35.19 -0.53
CA LEU A 7 -49.90 -35.89 -1.14
C LEU A 7 -49.12 -35.06 -2.19
N ARG A 8 -49.51 -33.80 -2.46
CA ARG A 8 -48.98 -32.99 -3.56
C ARG A 8 -47.71 -32.21 -3.24
N ALA A 9 -47.41 -31.97 -1.96
CA ALA A 9 -46.22 -31.20 -1.53
C ALA A 9 -44.97 -32.07 -1.30
N GLN A 10 -45.12 -33.35 -0.94
CA GLN A 10 -43.98 -34.26 -0.77
C GLN A 10 -43.29 -34.61 -2.11
N SER A 11 -44.05 -34.63 -3.21
CA SER A 11 -43.53 -35.02 -4.54
C SER A 11 -42.63 -33.96 -5.19
N SER A 12 -42.77 -32.67 -4.85
CA SER A 12 -41.92 -31.61 -5.40
C SER A 12 -40.58 -31.53 -4.67
N ASP A 13 -40.58 -31.78 -3.37
CA ASP A 13 -39.36 -31.75 -2.55
C ASP A 13 -38.52 -33.00 -2.80
N SER A 14 -39.14 -34.18 -2.98
CA SER A 14 -38.42 -35.40 -3.38
C SER A 14 -37.75 -35.25 -4.75
N ALA A 15 -38.46 -34.68 -5.74
CA ALA A 15 -37.90 -34.43 -7.07
C ALA A 15 -36.77 -33.38 -7.05
N ARG A 16 -36.77 -32.46 -6.08
CA ARG A 16 -35.69 -31.49 -5.89
C ARG A 16 -34.48 -32.13 -5.21
N LEU A 17 -34.71 -33.05 -4.27
CA LEU A 17 -33.65 -33.81 -3.61
C LEU A 17 -32.94 -34.74 -4.59
N GLU A 18 -33.67 -35.50 -5.41
CA GLU A 18 -33.06 -36.35 -6.46
C GLU A 18 -32.22 -35.53 -7.47
N LYS A 19 -32.65 -34.30 -7.79
CA LYS A 19 -31.88 -33.39 -8.64
C LYS A 19 -30.63 -32.86 -7.95
N LEU A 20 -30.66 -32.65 -6.63
CA LEU A 20 -29.49 -32.23 -5.87
C LEU A 20 -28.50 -33.38 -5.71
N GLU A 21 -28.97 -34.59 -5.44
CA GLU A 21 -28.14 -35.79 -5.32
C GLU A 21 -27.44 -36.10 -6.64
N SER A 22 -28.17 -36.09 -7.77
CA SER A 22 -27.56 -36.26 -9.10
C SER A 22 -26.58 -35.13 -9.47
N ALA A 23 -26.83 -33.89 -9.06
CA ALA A 23 -25.89 -32.78 -9.28
C ALA A 23 -24.61 -32.93 -8.45
N VAL A 24 -24.73 -33.43 -7.21
CA VAL A 24 -23.56 -33.70 -6.35
C VAL A 24 -22.73 -34.84 -6.91
N GLU A 25 -23.35 -35.94 -7.33
CA GLU A 25 -22.64 -37.06 -7.98
C GLU A 25 -21.92 -36.62 -9.27
N LEU A 26 -22.55 -35.76 -10.08
CA LEU A 26 -21.93 -35.19 -11.28
C LEU A 26 -20.69 -34.35 -10.94
N LEU A 27 -20.79 -33.50 -9.91
CA LEU A 27 -19.68 -32.66 -9.46
C LEU A 27 -18.52 -33.49 -8.88
N GLU A 28 -18.82 -34.55 -8.13
CA GLU A 28 -17.79 -35.46 -7.64
C GLU A 28 -17.06 -36.18 -8.78
N LYS A 29 -17.81 -36.60 -9.82
CA LYS A 29 -17.23 -37.21 -11.02
C LYS A 29 -16.33 -36.23 -11.77
N GLN A 30 -16.77 -34.98 -11.97
CA GLN A 30 -15.95 -33.93 -12.60
C GLN A 30 -14.69 -33.64 -11.78
N ASN A 31 -14.80 -33.57 -10.46
CA ASN A 31 -13.65 -33.35 -9.59
C ASN A 31 -12.65 -34.52 -9.64
N ALA A 32 -13.13 -35.76 -9.77
CA ALA A 32 -12.26 -36.93 -9.95
C ALA A 32 -11.52 -36.89 -11.29
N GLU A 33 -12.19 -36.49 -12.37
CA GLU A 33 -11.61 -36.32 -13.70
C GLU A 33 -10.56 -35.20 -13.72
N LEU A 34 -10.88 -34.03 -13.18
CA LEU A 34 -9.93 -32.92 -13.05
C LEU A 34 -8.69 -33.29 -12.21
N LYS A 35 -8.87 -34.06 -11.14
CA LYS A 35 -7.73 -34.58 -10.34
C LYS A 35 -6.87 -35.55 -11.15
N ALA A 36 -7.48 -36.39 -11.98
CA ALA A 36 -6.74 -37.30 -12.87
C ALA A 36 -5.98 -36.53 -13.95
N GLU A 37 -6.58 -35.48 -14.51
CA GLU A 37 -5.96 -34.60 -15.50
C GLU A 37 -4.79 -33.79 -14.90
N ILE A 38 -4.95 -33.25 -13.69
CA ILE A 38 -3.83 -32.62 -12.96
C ILE A 38 -2.72 -33.65 -12.69
N GLY A 39 -3.08 -34.90 -12.38
CA GLY A 39 -2.12 -35.99 -12.19
C GLY A 39 -1.35 -36.36 -13.46
N SER A 40 -2.02 -36.38 -14.62
CA SER A 40 -1.38 -36.66 -15.91
C SER A 40 -0.49 -35.50 -16.36
N LEU A 41 -0.93 -34.25 -16.16
CA LEU A 41 -0.14 -33.04 -16.42
C LEU A 41 1.13 -33.01 -15.56
N LYS A 42 1.02 -33.31 -14.26
CA LYS A 42 2.19 -33.43 -13.37
C LYS A 42 3.15 -34.54 -13.78
N LYS A 43 2.64 -35.68 -14.26
CA LYS A 43 3.49 -36.76 -14.80
C LYS A 43 4.20 -36.36 -16.09
N HIS A 44 3.58 -35.53 -16.92
CA HIS A 44 4.19 -35.00 -18.15
C HIS A 44 5.33 -34.01 -17.85
N GLU A 45 5.23 -33.21 -16.78
CA GLU A 45 6.33 -32.34 -16.32
C GLU A 45 7.53 -33.13 -15.75
N THR A 46 7.31 -34.33 -15.19
CA THR A 46 8.39 -35.11 -14.53
C THR A 46 9.25 -36.00 -15.45
N SER A 47 9.03 -36.02 -16.76
CA SER A 47 9.87 -36.77 -17.71
C SER A 47 10.68 -35.81 -18.59
N ALA A 48 11.64 -35.10 -18.00
CA ALA A 48 12.60 -34.28 -18.76
C ALA A 48 13.76 -35.15 -19.29
N PRO A 49 13.98 -35.25 -20.62
CA PRO A 49 15.29 -35.62 -21.12
C PRO A 49 16.26 -34.45 -20.89
N LYS A 50 17.46 -34.80 -20.44
CA LYS A 50 18.58 -33.89 -20.22
C LYS A 50 19.02 -33.27 -21.55
N VAL A 51 18.69 -32.01 -21.81
CA VAL A 51 19.32 -31.20 -22.87
C VAL A 51 19.58 -29.78 -22.39
N ILE A 52 20.83 -29.36 -22.61
CA ILE A 52 21.45 -28.09 -22.30
C ILE A 52 20.95 -27.05 -23.30
N ALA A 53 20.21 -26.02 -22.86
CA ALA A 53 20.19 -24.67 -23.45
C ALA A 53 19.20 -23.75 -22.69
N GLU A 54 19.67 -22.53 -22.46
CA GLU A 54 19.08 -21.31 -21.90
C GLU A 54 17.54 -21.12 -21.88
N GLY A 55 17.02 -20.78 -20.69
CA GLY A 55 15.85 -19.92 -20.49
C GLY A 55 14.52 -20.62 -20.15
N PRO A 56 13.74 -20.12 -19.16
CA PRO A 56 12.43 -20.69 -18.84
C PRO A 56 11.35 -20.19 -19.83
N THR A 57 10.75 -21.10 -20.59
CA THR A 57 9.63 -20.83 -21.51
C THR A 57 8.29 -21.10 -20.83
N LYS A 58 7.28 -20.25 -21.10
CA LYS A 58 5.89 -20.41 -20.64
C LYS A 58 5.01 -20.77 -21.84
N THR A 59 4.26 -21.86 -21.73
CA THR A 59 3.37 -22.36 -22.79
C THR A 59 1.98 -21.71 -22.67
N GLU A 60 1.55 -20.97 -23.69
CA GLU A 60 0.14 -20.54 -23.85
C GLU A 60 -0.49 -21.36 -24.99
N ILE A 61 -1.66 -21.95 -24.73
CA ILE A 61 -2.41 -22.75 -25.70
C ILE A 61 -3.58 -21.90 -26.20
N ASN A 62 -3.54 -21.48 -27.46
CA ASN A 62 -4.68 -20.88 -28.15
C ASN A 62 -5.34 -21.94 -29.05
N TYR A 63 -6.65 -22.12 -28.88
CA TYR A 63 -7.44 -23.11 -29.61
C TYR A 63 -8.27 -22.42 -30.71
N ASP A 64 -7.85 -22.57 -31.96
CA ASP A 64 -8.70 -22.27 -33.13
C ASP A 64 -8.86 -23.54 -33.98
N GLY A 65 -9.79 -24.38 -33.54
CA GLY A 65 -10.69 -25.14 -34.40
C GLY A 65 -10.17 -26.20 -35.36
N LYS A 66 -8.92 -26.25 -35.85
CA LYS A 66 -8.44 -27.32 -36.76
C LYS A 66 -6.94 -27.42 -37.09
N THR A 67 -6.02 -26.56 -36.63
CA THR A 67 -4.59 -26.74 -36.95
C THR A 67 -3.66 -26.09 -35.92
N TYR A 68 -2.67 -26.84 -35.43
CA TYR A 68 -1.64 -26.37 -34.49
C TYR A 68 -0.51 -25.69 -35.26
N VAL A 69 -0.22 -24.42 -34.97
CA VAL A 69 0.99 -23.74 -35.45
C VAL A 69 1.72 -23.18 -34.23
N GLU A 70 2.82 -23.82 -33.85
CA GLU A 70 3.74 -23.30 -32.85
C GLU A 70 4.44 -22.06 -33.42
N LYS A 71 4.03 -20.88 -32.96
CA LYS A 71 4.74 -19.63 -33.23
C LYS A 71 5.41 -19.19 -31.95
N THR A 72 6.71 -19.39 -31.86
CA THR A 72 7.54 -18.89 -30.74
C THR A 72 7.61 -17.36 -30.81
N VAL A 73 6.73 -16.69 -30.08
CA VAL A 73 6.82 -15.25 -29.82
C VAL A 73 7.71 -15.06 -28.58
N PRO A 74 8.74 -14.19 -28.61
CA PRO A 74 9.58 -13.95 -27.45
C PRO A 74 8.74 -13.47 -26.26
N LEU A 75 8.82 -14.18 -25.14
CA LEU A 75 8.24 -13.77 -23.87
C LEU A 75 8.84 -12.40 -23.52
N GLU A 76 8.00 -11.37 -23.42
CA GLU A 76 8.49 -10.06 -22.96
C GLU A 76 9.10 -10.24 -21.57
N LYS A 77 10.43 -10.05 -21.49
CA LYS A 77 11.16 -9.97 -20.24
C LYS A 77 10.46 -8.95 -19.36
N SER A 78 9.87 -9.41 -18.25
CA SER A 78 9.32 -8.53 -17.22
C SER A 78 10.34 -7.45 -16.92
N ALA A 79 9.90 -6.20 -16.76
CA ALA A 79 10.78 -5.08 -16.44
C ALA A 79 11.67 -5.38 -15.20
N ALA A 80 11.23 -6.29 -14.34
CA ALA A 80 11.95 -6.80 -13.18
C ALA A 80 13.19 -7.67 -13.50
N ASP A 81 13.35 -8.20 -14.72
CA ASP A 81 14.57 -8.93 -15.15
C ASP A 81 15.58 -8.02 -15.85
N LYS A 82 15.11 -6.89 -16.42
CA LYS A 82 16.00 -5.87 -17.01
C LYS A 82 16.76 -5.10 -15.95
N TRP A 83 16.15 -4.97 -14.77
CA TRP A 83 16.78 -4.43 -13.58
C TRP A 83 17.14 -5.62 -12.71
N LYS A 84 18.41 -5.84 -12.34
CA LYS A 84 18.87 -6.97 -11.51
C LYS A 84 18.34 -6.93 -10.05
N LEU A 85 17.15 -6.38 -9.83
CA LEU A 85 16.50 -6.16 -8.55
C LEU A 85 16.17 -7.49 -7.85
N SER A 86 15.82 -8.54 -8.61
CA SER A 86 15.38 -9.82 -8.04
C SER A 86 16.49 -10.62 -7.37
N THR A 87 17.76 -10.42 -7.76
CA THR A 87 18.87 -11.19 -7.18
C THR A 87 19.44 -10.54 -5.94
N SER A 88 19.24 -9.23 -5.73
CA SER A 88 19.88 -8.47 -4.64
C SER A 88 18.94 -8.11 -3.50
N ILE A 89 17.63 -8.12 -3.72
CA ILE A 89 16.60 -7.78 -2.74
C ILE A 89 16.04 -9.06 -2.14
N THR A 90 16.27 -9.27 -0.85
CA THR A 90 15.77 -10.44 -0.12
C THR A 90 14.33 -10.22 0.34
N GLU A 91 14.00 -9.00 0.76
CA GLU A 91 12.67 -8.63 1.22
C GLU A 91 12.35 -7.20 0.84
N MET A 92 11.09 -6.93 0.48
CA MET A 92 10.59 -5.60 0.19
C MET A 92 9.22 -5.41 0.82
N GLU A 93 9.09 -4.35 1.61
CA GLU A 93 7.87 -3.98 2.33
C GLU A 93 7.43 -2.59 1.89
N LEU A 94 6.19 -2.50 1.43
CA LEU A 94 5.49 -1.24 1.24
C LEU A 94 4.76 -0.90 2.55
N TYR A 95 5.01 0.28 3.10
CA TYR A 95 4.38 0.76 4.33
C TYR A 95 3.88 2.18 4.16
N GLY A 96 3.02 2.65 5.05
CA GLY A 96 2.51 4.01 4.97
C GLY A 96 1.37 4.27 5.93
N ASP A 97 0.90 5.51 5.94
CA ASP A 97 -0.29 5.91 6.67
C ASP A 97 -1.02 7.07 5.99
N LEU A 98 -2.34 7.10 6.20
CA LEU A 98 -3.22 8.19 5.85
C LEU A 98 -3.82 8.74 7.14
N ARG A 99 -3.76 10.05 7.32
CA ARG A 99 -4.38 10.74 8.45
C ARG A 99 -5.23 11.87 7.93
N VAL A 100 -6.47 11.94 8.41
CA VAL A 100 -7.36 13.11 8.29
C VAL A 100 -7.55 13.70 9.67
N ARG A 101 -7.55 15.02 9.78
CA ARG A 101 -7.68 15.76 11.04
C ARG A 101 -8.50 17.02 10.80
N TYR A 102 -9.56 17.19 11.58
CA TYR A 102 -10.22 18.47 11.76
C TYR A 102 -9.57 19.21 12.96
N ASP A 103 -9.18 20.47 12.77
CA ASP A 103 -8.56 21.35 13.78
C ASP A 103 -9.41 22.62 13.91
N TYR A 104 -10.13 22.73 15.02
CA TYR A 104 -10.87 23.92 15.43
C TYR A 104 -10.14 24.60 16.58
N ARG A 105 -9.90 25.91 16.45
CA ARG A 105 -9.32 26.75 17.51
C ARG A 105 -10.14 28.02 17.63
N GLY A 106 -10.73 28.23 18.79
CA GLY A 106 -11.41 29.47 19.17
C GLY A 106 -10.80 30.02 20.45
N GLY A 107 -10.66 31.34 20.54
CA GLY A 107 -10.23 32.01 21.76
C GLY A 107 -10.34 33.52 21.67
N GLU A 108 -10.65 34.15 22.79
CA GLU A 108 -10.68 35.60 22.92
C GLU A 108 -9.34 36.10 23.48
N THR A 109 -8.87 37.20 22.93
CA THR A 109 -7.68 37.90 23.43
C THR A 109 -8.01 38.76 24.65
N LYS A 110 -7.03 38.92 25.54
CA LYS A 110 -7.23 39.53 26.87
C LYS A 110 -7.89 40.93 26.82
N ASP A 111 -8.67 41.20 27.87
CA ASP A 111 -9.41 42.44 28.10
C ASP A 111 -8.56 43.72 28.23
N ARG A 112 -7.24 43.60 28.37
CA ARG A 112 -6.34 44.75 28.52
C ARG A 112 -5.05 44.61 27.72
N GLY A 113 -4.86 45.57 26.83
CA GLY A 113 -3.66 45.79 26.02
C GLY A 113 -3.52 44.79 24.86
N PRO A 114 -3.02 45.22 23.68
CA PRO A 114 -2.70 44.29 22.61
C PRO A 114 -1.61 43.33 23.11
N VAL A 115 -1.65 42.06 22.66
CA VAL A 115 -0.71 41.02 23.10
C VAL A 115 0.76 41.32 22.73
N ALA A 116 0.97 42.28 21.83
CA ALA A 116 2.26 42.88 21.45
C ALA A 116 2.03 44.30 20.88
N SER A 117 3.10 45.03 20.56
CA SER A 117 2.99 46.30 19.81
C SER A 117 2.21 46.12 18.50
N PRO A 118 1.35 47.06 18.07
CA PRO A 118 0.54 46.91 16.86
C PRO A 118 1.39 46.59 15.62
N GLY A 119 1.01 45.54 14.88
CA GLY A 119 1.65 45.07 13.66
C GLY A 119 0.78 44.05 12.94
N ALA A 120 1.09 43.72 11.69
CA ALA A 120 0.35 42.72 10.92
C ALA A 120 0.36 41.37 11.66
N GLY A 121 -0.83 40.83 11.97
CA GLY A 121 -0.99 39.58 12.72
C GLY A 121 -0.93 39.72 14.24
N VAL A 122 -0.87 40.94 14.79
CA VAL A 122 -1.00 41.18 16.23
C VAL A 122 -2.48 41.32 16.57
N ALA A 123 -2.99 40.39 17.37
CA ALA A 123 -4.37 40.37 17.79
C ALA A 123 -4.68 41.56 18.73
N GLY A 124 -5.85 42.17 18.53
CA GLY A 124 -6.33 43.30 19.35
C GLY A 124 -6.67 42.90 20.78
N THR A 125 -7.24 43.82 21.55
CA THR A 125 -7.95 43.50 22.82
C THR A 125 -9.36 43.03 22.51
N ASN A 126 -9.87 42.00 23.19
CA ASN A 126 -11.21 41.41 22.95
C ASN A 126 -11.43 40.96 21.49
N ASP A 127 -10.33 40.70 20.79
CA ASP A 127 -10.35 40.12 19.44
C ASP A 127 -10.63 38.63 19.54
N TRP A 128 -11.66 38.17 18.83
CA TRP A 128 -12.06 36.78 18.74
C TRP A 128 -11.28 36.11 17.63
N GLN A 129 -10.36 35.22 18.00
CA GLN A 129 -9.60 34.43 17.04
C GLN A 129 -10.24 33.07 16.86
N GLU A 130 -10.71 32.83 15.64
CA GLU A 130 -11.27 31.56 15.20
C GLU A 130 -10.48 31.01 14.02
N ARG A 131 -10.17 29.71 14.07
CA ARG A 131 -9.47 29.02 13.00
C ARG A 131 -10.00 27.61 12.86
N GLU A 132 -10.52 27.31 11.68
CA GLU A 132 -10.95 25.98 11.27
C GLU A 132 -10.06 25.48 10.15
N ARG A 133 -9.59 24.23 10.26
CA ARG A 133 -8.78 23.58 9.24
C ARG A 133 -9.13 22.12 9.13
N GLU A 134 -9.46 21.71 7.92
CA GLU A 134 -9.43 20.30 7.54
C GLU A 134 -8.04 19.98 7.01
N ARG A 135 -7.39 18.98 7.60
CA ARG A 135 -6.01 18.64 7.31
C ARG A 135 -5.89 17.19 6.94
N TYR A 136 -5.00 16.89 6.02
CA TYR A 136 -4.65 15.54 5.66
C TYR A 136 -3.15 15.33 5.63
N ARG A 137 -2.74 14.07 5.74
CA ARG A 137 -1.36 13.63 5.59
C ARG A 137 -1.37 12.26 4.96
N LEU A 138 -0.61 12.10 3.90
CA LEU A 138 -0.32 10.81 3.30
C LEU A 138 1.18 10.57 3.37
N ARG A 139 1.56 9.39 3.86
CA ARG A 139 2.94 8.91 3.84
C ARG A 139 2.97 7.55 3.18
N LEU A 140 3.88 7.38 2.22
CA LEU A 140 4.09 6.12 1.52
C LEU A 140 5.59 5.82 1.53
N GLY A 141 5.96 4.68 2.06
CA GLY A 141 7.34 4.26 2.18
C GLY A 141 7.59 2.87 1.64
N LEU A 142 8.81 2.66 1.21
CA LEU A 142 9.35 1.39 0.77
C LEU A 142 10.60 1.11 1.60
N ARG A 143 10.68 -0.08 2.18
CA ARG A 143 11.89 -0.53 2.85
C ARG A 143 12.18 -1.97 2.47
N GLY A 144 13.44 -2.37 2.55
CA GLY A 144 13.82 -3.71 2.20
C GLY A 144 15.14 -4.12 2.80
N THR A 145 15.32 -5.43 2.87
CA THR A 145 16.61 -6.06 3.14
C THR A 145 17.20 -6.55 1.84
N LEU A 146 18.48 -6.26 1.67
CA LEU A 146 19.29 -6.75 0.57
C LEU A 146 20.14 -7.92 1.06
N LEU A 147 20.80 -8.60 0.12
CA LEU A 147 21.86 -9.54 0.46
C LEU A 147 22.96 -8.91 1.32
N ASP A 148 23.66 -9.78 2.05
CA ASP A 148 24.73 -9.41 2.96
C ASP A 148 24.28 -8.44 4.07
N ASP A 149 23.09 -8.60 4.63
CA ASP A 149 22.60 -7.82 5.77
C ASP A 149 22.52 -6.29 5.54
N TRP A 150 22.53 -5.85 4.28
CA TRP A 150 22.22 -4.47 3.94
C TRP A 150 20.72 -4.22 4.00
N PHE A 151 20.33 -3.00 4.35
CA PHE A 151 18.95 -2.57 4.29
C PHE A 151 18.83 -1.13 3.80
N PHE A 152 17.64 -0.80 3.31
CA PHE A 152 17.32 0.55 2.87
C PHE A 152 15.88 0.90 3.24
N GLY A 153 15.62 2.21 3.30
CA GLY A 153 14.28 2.73 3.46
C GLY A 153 14.13 4.10 2.80
N VAL A 154 13.03 4.28 2.09
CA VAL A 154 12.61 5.55 1.49
C VAL A 154 11.17 5.81 1.88
N ARG A 155 10.82 7.06 2.21
CA ARG A 155 9.44 7.47 2.50
C ARG A 155 9.14 8.80 1.83
N LEU A 156 8.02 8.85 1.12
CA LEU A 156 7.41 10.04 0.57
C LEU A 156 6.30 10.57 1.48
N GLU A 157 6.11 11.88 1.53
CA GLU A 157 5.12 12.54 2.38
C GLU A 157 4.58 13.84 1.77
N THR A 158 3.38 14.26 2.19
CA THR A 158 2.62 15.36 1.56
C THR A 158 3.03 16.78 1.96
N ALA A 159 3.96 16.98 2.89
CA ALA A 159 4.44 18.31 3.24
C ALA A 159 5.88 18.29 3.76
N ASN A 160 6.54 19.46 3.76
CA ASN A 160 7.94 19.63 4.17
C ASN A 160 8.13 20.05 5.65
N GLY A 161 7.08 20.00 6.46
CA GLY A 161 7.13 20.49 7.84
C GLY A 161 7.98 19.60 8.76
N ALA A 162 9.01 20.15 9.38
CA ALA A 162 9.98 19.42 10.22
C ALA A 162 9.40 18.62 11.41
N ARG A 163 8.20 18.98 11.87
CA ARG A 163 7.48 18.35 12.99
C ARG A 163 6.11 17.81 12.62
N SER A 164 5.65 18.06 11.40
CA SER A 164 4.33 17.66 10.95
C SER A 164 4.24 17.83 9.45
N THR A 165 3.84 16.75 8.79
CA THR A 165 3.71 16.71 7.33
C THR A 165 2.24 16.82 6.90
N ASN A 166 1.45 17.57 7.69
CA ASN A 166 0.03 17.82 7.44
C ASN A 166 -0.16 18.97 6.46
N VAL A 167 -0.92 18.71 5.40
CA VAL A 167 -1.45 19.70 4.45
C VAL A 167 -2.84 20.14 4.91
N THR A 168 -3.30 21.34 4.50
CA THR A 168 -4.63 21.87 4.83
C THR A 168 -5.44 21.99 3.54
N PHE A 169 -6.65 21.43 3.52
CA PHE A 169 -7.52 21.55 2.35
C PHE A 169 -7.85 23.02 2.06
N GLY A 170 -7.73 23.43 0.79
CA GLY A 170 -8.09 24.77 0.33
C GLY A 170 -7.10 25.88 0.70
N ASP A 171 -5.94 25.55 1.29
CA ASP A 171 -4.89 26.52 1.64
C ASP A 171 -4.22 27.12 0.39
N ASP A 172 -4.34 26.45 -0.76
CA ASP A 172 -3.88 26.95 -2.07
C ASP A 172 -4.62 28.20 -2.56
N THR A 173 -5.76 28.54 -1.95
CA THR A 173 -6.53 29.75 -2.27
C THR A 173 -6.01 31.00 -1.53
N ALA A 174 -5.14 30.83 -0.52
CA ALA A 174 -4.57 31.92 0.25
C ALA A 174 -3.32 32.49 -0.45
N SER A 175 -3.52 33.49 -1.31
CA SER A 175 -2.46 34.09 -2.13
C SER A 175 -1.41 34.86 -1.31
N SER A 176 -0.27 34.24 -1.01
CA SER A 176 1.00 34.96 -0.76
C SER A 176 1.93 34.97 -1.99
N THR A 177 1.48 34.43 -3.12
CA THR A 177 2.26 34.31 -4.37
C THR A 177 1.78 35.33 -5.41
N PRO A 178 2.68 36.07 -6.10
CA PRO A 178 2.31 36.91 -7.24
C PRO A 178 1.70 36.03 -8.35
N GLY A 179 0.40 36.18 -8.60
CA GLY A 179 -0.34 35.33 -9.55
C GLY A 179 -1.72 34.86 -9.05
N GLY A 180 -1.94 34.88 -7.73
CA GLY A 180 -3.26 34.70 -7.11
C GLY A 180 -3.76 33.24 -7.07
N GLY A 181 -3.82 32.71 -5.85
CA GLY A 181 -4.35 31.38 -5.46
C GLY A 181 -5.66 31.00 -6.12
N GLY A 182 -5.63 30.32 -7.27
CA GLY A 182 -6.81 29.81 -7.94
C GLY A 182 -7.40 28.54 -7.26
N PRO A 183 -8.69 28.22 -7.48
CA PRO A 183 -9.35 27.05 -6.86
C PRO A 183 -8.79 25.68 -7.30
N PHE A 184 -7.82 25.66 -8.20
CA PHE A 184 -7.16 24.46 -8.73
C PHE A 184 -5.63 24.52 -8.59
N GLU A 185 -5.12 25.46 -7.80
CA GLU A 185 -3.69 25.50 -7.49
C GLU A 185 -3.25 24.26 -6.73
N LYS A 186 -2.01 23.86 -6.97
CA LYS A 186 -1.38 22.65 -6.38
C LYS A 186 -0.06 22.98 -5.70
N ASN A 187 0.12 24.25 -5.33
CA ASN A 187 1.40 24.76 -4.88
C ASN A 187 1.71 24.31 -3.44
N SER A 188 0.69 24.05 -2.62
CA SER A 188 0.86 23.58 -1.23
C SER A 188 0.79 22.05 -1.09
N ASP A 189 0.14 21.35 -2.03
CA ASP A 189 -0.07 19.89 -2.06
C ASP A 189 1.13 19.09 -2.67
N GLY A 190 2.36 19.39 -2.27
CA GLY A 190 3.57 18.74 -2.81
C GLY A 190 3.87 17.34 -2.27
N VAL A 191 4.74 16.58 -2.96
CA VAL A 191 5.32 15.32 -2.44
C VAL A 191 6.79 15.54 -2.12
N TYR A 192 7.19 15.17 -0.91
CA TYR A 192 8.52 15.37 -0.35
C TYR A 192 9.14 14.05 0.08
N VAL A 193 10.48 13.99 0.11
CA VAL A 193 11.21 12.83 0.64
C VAL A 193 11.37 13.01 2.15
N GLY A 194 10.55 12.30 2.91
CA GLY A 194 10.54 12.33 4.38
C GLY A 194 11.57 11.43 5.03
N GLN A 195 11.96 10.34 4.36
CA GLN A 195 13.04 9.45 4.79
C GLN A 195 13.79 8.93 3.56
N ALA A 196 15.10 8.81 3.69
CA ALA A 196 16.00 8.20 2.71
C ALA A 196 17.25 7.76 3.47
N TYR A 197 17.34 6.47 3.76
CA TYR A 197 18.41 5.91 4.57
C TYR A 197 18.80 4.51 4.10
N GLY A 198 20.02 4.14 4.44
CA GLY A 198 20.57 2.81 4.23
C GLY A 198 21.41 2.39 5.42
N GLY A 199 21.64 1.10 5.57
CA GLY A 199 22.39 0.59 6.70
C GLY A 199 22.81 -0.85 6.56
N TYR A 200 23.54 -1.31 7.57
CA TYR A 200 24.14 -2.64 7.62
C TYR A 200 23.98 -3.23 9.01
N LYS A 201 23.49 -4.49 9.08
CA LYS A 201 23.21 -5.21 10.33
C LYS A 201 24.02 -6.50 10.51
N GLY A 202 25.11 -6.68 9.75
CA GLY A 202 25.90 -7.93 9.78
C GLY A 202 26.80 -8.10 11.02
N PHE A 203 26.88 -7.09 11.91
CA PHE A 203 27.67 -7.17 13.14
C PHE A 203 26.79 -7.56 14.34
N PRO A 204 27.18 -8.56 15.14
CA PRO A 204 26.46 -8.88 16.37
C PRO A 204 26.43 -7.68 17.33
N GLY A 205 25.22 -7.20 17.64
CA GLY A 205 25.00 -6.11 18.59
C GLY A 205 25.16 -4.69 18.03
N PHE A 206 25.46 -4.52 16.74
CA PHE A 206 25.59 -3.20 16.12
C PHE A 206 24.80 -3.12 14.81
N THR A 207 24.06 -2.02 14.65
CA THR A 207 23.40 -1.65 13.40
C THR A 207 23.86 -0.26 13.01
N PHE A 208 24.45 -0.13 11.83
CA PHE A 208 24.83 1.17 11.27
C PHE A 208 23.71 1.66 10.37
N THR A 209 23.26 2.90 10.56
CA THR A 209 22.20 3.50 9.73
C THR A 209 22.62 4.90 9.34
N ALA A 210 22.69 5.19 8.05
CA ALA A 210 23.05 6.50 7.54
C ALA A 210 21.92 7.09 6.67
N GLY A 211 21.71 8.40 6.77
CA GLY A 211 20.73 9.15 6.00
C GLY A 211 19.63 9.77 6.87
N ARG A 212 18.52 10.15 6.24
CA ARG A 212 17.31 10.65 6.92
C ARG A 212 16.47 9.46 7.35
N MET A 213 16.62 9.05 8.61
CA MET A 213 16.10 7.79 9.15
C MET A 213 14.95 8.00 10.14
N PRO A 214 14.13 6.97 10.41
CA PRO A 214 13.17 7.01 11.51
C PRO A 214 13.88 7.33 12.82
N ASN A 215 13.23 8.10 13.70
CA ASN A 215 13.80 8.47 14.99
C ASN A 215 14.27 7.23 15.79
N PRO A 216 15.58 7.05 16.00
CA PRO A 216 16.10 5.90 16.76
C PRO A 216 16.06 6.16 18.27
N LEU A 217 15.77 7.38 18.71
CA LEU A 217 15.90 7.83 20.10
C LEU A 217 14.65 7.53 20.92
N VAL A 218 14.48 6.25 21.29
CA VAL A 218 13.67 5.88 22.45
C VAL A 218 14.61 5.77 23.64
N ILE A 219 14.84 6.90 24.32
CA ILE A 219 15.73 6.92 25.48
C ILE A 219 15.02 6.19 26.62
N ALA A 220 15.72 5.27 27.29
CA ALA A 220 15.25 4.41 28.39
C ALA A 220 14.70 5.16 29.64
N ASN A 221 14.56 6.50 29.57
CA ASN A 221 14.37 7.43 30.66
C ASN A 221 13.05 8.21 30.53
N ARG A 222 11.97 7.58 30.02
CA ARG A 222 10.62 8.16 29.85
C ARG A 222 10.47 9.37 28.91
N LEU A 223 11.55 9.89 28.32
CA LEU A 223 11.44 10.88 27.23
C LEU A 223 11.24 10.17 25.90
N VAL A 224 9.99 10.13 25.45
CA VAL A 224 9.63 9.73 24.09
C VAL A 224 9.74 10.98 23.22
N TRP A 225 10.71 11.00 22.31
CA TRP A 225 10.78 12.02 21.27
C TRP A 225 9.61 11.87 20.30
N ASP A 226 9.15 12.98 19.73
CA ASP A 226 8.06 12.96 18.76
C ASP A 226 8.41 12.00 17.60
N PRO A 227 7.59 10.96 17.34
CA PRO A 227 7.86 9.99 16.28
C PRO A 227 7.80 10.60 14.87
N ASP A 228 7.22 11.80 14.71
CA ASP A 228 7.19 12.49 13.42
C ASP A 228 8.54 13.15 13.05
N ILE A 229 9.52 13.22 13.96
CA ILE A 229 10.88 13.74 13.72
C ILE A 229 11.73 12.67 13.02
N ASN A 230 12.49 13.06 11.98
CA ASN A 230 13.37 12.16 11.23
C ASN A 230 14.80 12.73 11.25
N PRO A 231 15.70 12.26 12.14
CA PRO A 231 17.07 12.76 12.18
C PRO A 231 17.85 12.38 10.91
N GLU A 232 18.84 13.21 10.60
CA GLU A 232 19.79 13.00 9.51
C GLU A 232 21.18 12.76 10.11
N GLY A 233 21.84 11.69 9.71
CA GLY A 233 23.17 11.39 10.24
C GLY A 233 23.61 9.96 9.98
N LEU A 234 24.48 9.45 10.85
CA LEU A 234 24.97 8.08 10.92
C LEU A 234 24.80 7.53 12.34
#